data_AF-B8I1A0-F1
#
_entry.id   AF-B8I1A0-F1
#
_cell.length_a   1.000
_cell.length_b   1.000
_cell.length_c   1.000
_cell.angle_alpha   90.00
_cell.angle_beta   90.00
_cell.angle_gamma   90.00
#
_symmetry.space_group_name_H-M   'P 1'
#
loop_
_entity.id
_entity.type
_entity.pdbx_description
1 polymer ?
#
loop_
_entity_poly.entity_id
_entity_poly.type
_entity_poly.pdbx_seq_one_letter_code
_entity_poly.pdbx_strand_id
1 'polypeptide(L)'
;MKLWGGRFAKGTDKLVDDFNSSIRFDSRMYRHDILGSIAHANMLGKCGIISADESSLIQSSLKNILNDIEAGKIDFEIDAEDIHMNVEKILISRIGDTGKKLHTGRSRNDQVALDIRMYLRDEIISIKEMVAVLLNTLVKMSESNLDTIMPGYTHLQRAQPITLAHHMMAYFEMFKRDYQRLCDCYSRMNILPLGSGALAGTTYPLDRYMVAQELGFDDVTSNSLDGVSDRDFAIELASCLSILMMHLSRLSEEVILWSSHEFSFVELDDAYSTGSSIMPQKKNPDVAELARGKTGRVYGSLMTLLTVMKSLPLAYNKDMQEDKEAIFDAVDTVKMCLPVFSNMIGTMKVRKENMYKAAQGGFTNATDIADYLVKKGIPFRTAHEIIGKMVLYCIENSKAIDDMTMEEFKSFSDKIQEDVYTEISLEKCVSGRKLVGGPARETEEKAIENAKSFLSSLD
;
A
#
# COMPACT_ATOMS: atom_id res chain seq x y z
N MET A 1 -7.48 -2.08 -40.45
CA MET A 1 -6.41 -2.83 -41.14
C MET A 1 -5.38 -3.15 -40.07
N LYS A 2 -5.13 -4.42 -39.76
CA LYS A 2 -4.20 -4.79 -38.68
C LYS A 2 -2.78 -4.33 -39.03
N LEU A 3 -2.04 -3.84 -38.03
CA LEU A 3 -0.67 -3.31 -38.19
C LEU A 3 0.31 -4.33 -38.83
N TRP A 4 0.00 -5.61 -38.74
CA TRP A 4 0.83 -6.72 -39.17
C TRP A 4 0.23 -7.56 -40.33
N GLY A 5 -0.76 -7.03 -41.05
CA GLY A 5 -1.55 -7.80 -42.03
C GLY A 5 -0.84 -8.24 -43.31
N GLY A 6 0.25 -7.58 -43.72
CA GLY A 6 0.86 -7.77 -45.06
C GLY A 6 1.36 -9.19 -45.37
N ARG A 7 1.58 -10.02 -44.34
CA ARG A 7 2.06 -11.41 -44.47
C ARG A 7 0.93 -12.45 -44.48
N PHE A 8 -0.29 -12.09 -44.08
CA PHE A 8 -1.35 -13.06 -43.78
C PHE A 8 -2.26 -13.30 -44.98
N ALA A 9 -2.37 -14.56 -45.41
CA ALA A 9 -3.20 -14.97 -46.55
C ALA A 9 -4.71 -15.12 -46.20
N LYS A 10 -5.05 -15.13 -44.91
CA LYS A 10 -6.42 -15.23 -44.39
C LYS A 10 -6.62 -14.24 -43.26
N GLY A 11 -7.86 -13.79 -43.07
CA GLY A 11 -8.24 -13.08 -41.86
C GLY A 11 -8.06 -13.95 -40.62
N THR A 12 -7.77 -13.32 -39.49
CA THR A 12 -7.74 -14.01 -38.19
C THR A 12 -9.14 -14.47 -37.83
N ASP A 13 -9.24 -15.62 -37.15
CA ASP A 13 -10.52 -16.10 -36.63
C ASP A 13 -11.03 -15.15 -35.53
N LYS A 14 -12.36 -14.93 -35.47
CA LYS A 14 -12.95 -14.03 -34.48
C LYS A 14 -12.67 -14.46 -33.04
N LEU A 15 -12.63 -15.77 -32.76
CA LEU A 15 -12.31 -16.27 -31.43
C LEU A 15 -10.86 -15.95 -31.03
N VAL A 16 -9.94 -15.98 -32.00
CA VAL A 16 -8.54 -15.60 -31.76
C VAL A 16 -8.43 -14.09 -31.56
N ASP A 17 -9.21 -13.31 -32.30
CA ASP A 17 -9.25 -11.85 -32.11
C ASP A 17 -9.78 -11.46 -30.74
N ASP A 18 -10.87 -12.07 -30.29
CA ASP A 18 -11.43 -11.85 -28.96
C ASP A 18 -10.48 -12.29 -27.84
N PHE A 19 -9.78 -13.42 -28.01
CA PHE A 19 -8.80 -13.94 -27.04
C PHE A 19 -7.54 -13.07 -26.95
N ASN A 20 -7.10 -12.50 -28.08
CA ASN A 20 -5.87 -11.74 -28.17
C ASN A 20 -6.08 -10.25 -27.84
N SER A 21 -7.31 -9.75 -27.94
CA SER A 21 -7.64 -8.35 -27.68
C SER A 21 -7.41 -7.95 -26.23
N SER A 22 -6.71 -6.83 -26.03
CA SER A 22 -6.43 -6.23 -24.72
C SER A 22 -7.22 -4.94 -24.47
N ILE A 23 -7.98 -4.45 -25.46
CA ILE A 23 -8.70 -3.15 -25.38
C ILE A 23 -9.61 -3.01 -24.16
N ARG A 24 -10.15 -4.12 -23.65
CA ARG A 24 -11.06 -4.14 -22.50
C ARG A 24 -10.39 -3.68 -21.20
N PHE A 25 -9.07 -3.79 -21.10
CA PHE A 25 -8.31 -3.41 -19.90
C PHE A 25 -7.17 -2.44 -20.20
N ASP A 26 -6.51 -2.54 -21.36
CA ASP A 26 -5.41 -1.64 -21.73
C ASP A 26 -5.89 -0.24 -22.13
N SER A 27 -7.19 -0.07 -22.43
CA SER A 27 -7.79 1.24 -22.70
C SER A 27 -7.58 2.21 -21.54
N ARG A 28 -7.34 1.72 -20.31
CA ARG A 28 -6.90 2.52 -19.16
C ARG A 28 -5.66 3.39 -19.44
N MET A 29 -4.78 2.94 -20.33
CA MET A 29 -3.51 3.60 -20.64
C MET A 29 -3.62 4.58 -21.82
N TYR A 30 -4.82 4.94 -22.31
CA TYR A 30 -4.99 5.83 -23.45
C TYR A 30 -4.22 7.15 -23.31
N ARG A 31 -4.22 7.73 -22.10
CA ARG A 31 -3.55 8.99 -21.81
C ARG A 31 -2.04 8.83 -21.92
N HIS A 32 -1.49 7.74 -21.39
CA HIS A 32 -0.07 7.42 -21.42
C HIS A 32 0.42 7.13 -22.84
N ASP A 33 -0.33 6.34 -23.62
CA ASP A 33 -0.02 6.08 -25.04
C ASP A 33 0.01 7.37 -25.87
N ILE A 34 -0.95 8.26 -25.65
CA ILE A 34 -1.02 9.53 -26.38
C ILE A 34 0.12 10.47 -25.98
N LEU A 35 0.41 10.60 -24.69
CA LEU A 35 1.52 11.44 -24.21
C LEU A 35 2.88 10.90 -24.68
N GLY A 36 3.10 9.59 -24.58
CA GLY A 36 4.29 8.94 -25.13
C GLY A 36 4.42 9.12 -26.63
N SER A 37 3.31 9.06 -27.37
CA SER A 37 3.27 9.32 -28.81
C SER A 37 3.54 10.77 -29.18
N ILE A 38 3.10 11.75 -28.37
CA ILE A 38 3.42 13.17 -28.56
C ILE A 38 4.93 13.40 -28.41
N ALA A 39 5.53 12.87 -27.34
CA ALA A 39 6.97 13.00 -27.09
C ALA A 39 7.79 12.31 -28.19
N HIS A 40 7.36 11.12 -28.63
CA HIS A 40 7.99 10.44 -29.76
C HIS A 40 7.92 11.27 -31.05
N ALA A 41 6.74 11.81 -31.40
CA ALA A 41 6.58 12.65 -32.58
C ALA A 41 7.44 13.92 -32.52
N ASN A 42 7.55 14.54 -31.34
CA ASN A 42 8.42 15.70 -31.12
C ASN A 42 9.88 15.36 -31.39
N MET A 43 10.37 14.25 -30.81
CA MET A 43 11.73 13.76 -31.06
C MET A 43 11.97 13.43 -32.54
N LEU A 44 11.04 12.75 -33.22
CA LEU A 44 11.19 12.47 -34.66
C LEU A 44 11.37 13.75 -35.49
N GLY A 45 10.64 14.82 -35.15
CA GLY A 45 10.78 16.13 -35.80
C GLY A 45 12.13 16.80 -35.50
N LYS A 46 12.58 16.76 -34.24
CA LYS A 46 13.88 17.35 -33.82
C LYS A 46 15.07 16.63 -34.43
N CYS A 47 15.01 15.31 -34.55
CA CYS A 47 16.03 14.48 -35.19
C CYS A 47 15.98 14.53 -36.73
N GLY A 48 15.02 15.26 -37.33
CA GLY A 48 14.87 15.38 -38.78
C GLY A 48 14.42 14.09 -39.48
N ILE A 49 13.81 13.16 -38.73
CA ILE A 49 13.30 11.88 -39.28
C ILE A 49 11.97 12.12 -40.01
N ILE A 50 11.17 13.07 -39.53
CA ILE A 50 10.00 13.64 -40.21
C ILE A 50 10.15 15.16 -40.25
N SER A 51 9.37 15.84 -41.10
CA SER A 51 9.43 17.30 -41.15
C SER A 51 8.88 17.93 -39.86
N ALA A 52 9.32 19.16 -39.55
CA ALA A 52 8.82 19.90 -38.38
C ALA A 52 7.30 20.14 -38.45
N ASP A 53 6.77 20.37 -39.64
CA ASP A 53 5.33 20.55 -39.89
C ASP A 53 4.57 19.25 -39.65
N GLU A 54 5.12 18.11 -40.11
CA GLU A 54 4.53 16.79 -39.88
C GLU A 54 4.52 16.43 -38.39
N SER A 55 5.63 16.66 -37.69
CA SER A 55 5.72 16.48 -36.23
C SER A 55 4.67 17.33 -35.50
N SER A 56 4.57 18.62 -35.85
CA SER A 56 3.61 19.54 -35.23
C SER A 56 2.16 19.13 -35.51
N LEU A 57 1.87 18.64 -36.70
CA LEU A 57 0.54 18.15 -37.07
C LEU A 57 0.16 16.88 -36.31
N ILE A 58 1.11 15.94 -36.14
CA ILE A 58 0.89 14.72 -35.33
C ILE A 58 0.62 15.08 -33.87
N GLN A 59 1.48 15.92 -33.26
CA GLN A 59 1.34 16.31 -31.85
C GLN A 59 0.00 17.01 -31.57
N SER A 60 -0.37 17.98 -32.42
CA SER A 60 -1.65 18.70 -32.27
C SER A 60 -2.86 17.78 -32.48
N SER A 61 -2.79 16.86 -33.44
CA SER A 61 -3.85 15.87 -33.68
C SER A 61 -4.01 14.90 -32.51
N LEU A 62 -2.90 14.42 -31.92
CA LEU A 62 -2.91 13.59 -30.72
C LEU A 62 -3.50 14.31 -29.51
N LYS A 63 -3.17 15.59 -29.29
CA LYS A 63 -3.80 16.42 -28.24
C LYS A 63 -5.31 16.54 -28.45
N ASN A 64 -5.76 16.72 -29.69
CA ASN A 64 -7.19 16.76 -30.00
C ASN A 64 -7.87 15.39 -29.78
N ILE A 65 -7.20 14.28 -30.10
CA ILE A 65 -7.70 12.93 -29.82
C ILE A 65 -7.86 12.74 -28.31
N LEU A 66 -6.86 13.13 -27.51
CA LEU A 66 -6.95 13.07 -26.04
C LEU A 66 -8.17 13.82 -25.51
N ASN A 67 -8.34 15.08 -25.94
CA ASN A 67 -9.49 15.90 -25.54
C ASN A 67 -10.83 15.28 -25.95
N ASP A 68 -10.89 14.64 -27.12
CA ASP A 68 -12.12 13.99 -27.60
C ASP A 68 -12.43 12.70 -26.81
N ILE A 69 -11.40 11.93 -26.41
CA ILE A 69 -11.57 10.77 -25.52
C ILE A 69 -12.07 11.23 -24.15
N GLU A 70 -11.44 12.23 -23.54
CA GLU A 70 -11.83 12.78 -22.23
C GLU A 70 -13.23 13.42 -22.25
N ALA A 71 -13.66 13.94 -23.41
CA ALA A 71 -15.01 14.45 -23.61
C ALA A 71 -16.05 13.37 -23.97
N GLY A 72 -15.67 12.09 -24.00
CA GLY A 72 -16.56 10.96 -24.30
C GLY A 72 -17.06 10.93 -25.76
N LYS A 73 -16.31 11.50 -26.70
CA LYS A 73 -16.67 11.56 -28.13
C LYS A 73 -16.07 10.42 -28.96
N ILE A 74 -15.21 9.61 -28.36
CA ILE A 74 -14.54 8.48 -29.02
C ILE A 74 -14.96 7.20 -28.30
N ASP A 75 -15.55 6.29 -29.07
CA ASP A 75 -15.73 4.91 -28.68
C ASP A 75 -14.57 4.09 -29.23
N PHE A 76 -13.89 3.34 -28.36
CA PHE A 76 -12.84 2.43 -28.80
C PHE A 76 -13.44 1.24 -29.53
N GLU A 77 -12.88 0.92 -30.69
CA GLU A 77 -13.30 -0.22 -31.48
C GLU A 77 -12.71 -1.50 -30.89
N ILE A 78 -13.57 -2.49 -30.64
CA ILE A 78 -13.14 -3.83 -30.19
C ILE A 78 -12.27 -4.51 -31.24
N ASP A 79 -12.56 -4.28 -32.53
CA ASP A 79 -11.80 -4.81 -33.66
C ASP A 79 -10.37 -4.21 -33.77
N ALA A 80 -10.12 -3.08 -33.09
CA ALA A 80 -8.78 -2.56 -32.89
C ALA A 80 -8.19 -3.21 -31.63
N GLU A 81 -7.40 -4.27 -31.86
CA GLU A 81 -6.81 -5.22 -30.90
C GLU A 81 -6.48 -4.64 -29.51
N ASP A 82 -5.83 -3.47 -29.49
CA ASP A 82 -5.29 -2.78 -28.33
C ASP A 82 -5.54 -1.26 -28.38
N ILE A 83 -5.30 -0.57 -27.27
CA ILE A 83 -5.45 0.89 -27.18
C ILE A 83 -4.61 1.64 -28.20
N HIS A 84 -3.40 1.16 -28.46
CA HIS A 84 -2.46 1.82 -29.33
C HIS A 84 -2.91 1.76 -30.80
N MET A 85 -3.55 0.67 -31.24
CA MET A 85 -4.10 0.51 -32.59
C MET A 85 -5.34 1.38 -32.75
N ASN A 86 -6.14 1.53 -31.69
CA ASN A 86 -7.23 2.49 -31.65
C ASN A 86 -6.72 3.92 -31.89
N VAL A 87 -5.74 4.38 -31.09
CA VAL A 87 -5.15 5.72 -31.22
C VAL A 87 -4.53 5.93 -32.61
N GLU A 88 -3.75 4.96 -33.11
CA GLU A 88 -3.13 5.04 -34.43
C GLU A 88 -4.16 5.09 -35.56
N LYS A 89 -5.22 4.28 -35.49
CA LYS A 89 -6.31 4.29 -36.49
C LYS A 89 -7.03 5.64 -36.52
N ILE A 90 -7.32 6.22 -35.36
CA ILE A 90 -7.96 7.54 -35.25
C ILE A 90 -7.02 8.63 -35.76
N LEU A 91 -5.72 8.54 -35.47
CA LEU A 91 -4.74 9.49 -35.98
C LEU A 91 -4.67 9.45 -37.51
N ILE A 92 -4.55 8.26 -38.10
CA ILE A 92 -4.49 8.07 -39.55
C ILE A 92 -5.79 8.54 -40.21
N SER A 93 -6.96 8.31 -39.60
CA SER A 93 -8.23 8.79 -40.18
C SER A 93 -8.33 10.31 -40.21
N ARG A 94 -7.69 11.01 -39.26
CA ARG A 94 -7.68 12.47 -39.18
C ARG A 94 -6.66 13.13 -40.12
N ILE A 95 -5.44 12.57 -40.23
CA ILE A 95 -4.32 13.25 -40.92
C ILE A 95 -3.63 12.40 -42.01
N GLY A 96 -4.23 11.27 -42.38
CA GLY A 96 -3.80 10.44 -43.51
C GLY A 96 -2.38 9.89 -43.33
N ASP A 97 -1.59 9.96 -44.41
CA ASP A 97 -0.25 9.38 -44.47
C ASP A 97 0.73 10.01 -43.47
N THR A 98 0.54 11.26 -43.07
CA THR A 98 1.34 11.87 -42.00
C THR A 98 1.16 11.11 -40.69
N GLY A 99 -0.05 10.65 -40.37
CA GLY A 99 -0.30 9.83 -39.18
C GLY A 99 0.44 8.49 -39.22
N LYS A 100 0.59 7.89 -40.41
CA LYS A 100 1.34 6.63 -40.59
C LYS A 100 2.83 6.77 -40.31
N LYS A 101 3.37 7.99 -40.28
CA LYS A 101 4.80 8.24 -39.97
C LYS A 101 5.13 8.16 -38.49
N LEU A 102 4.13 8.26 -37.59
CA LEU A 102 4.35 8.25 -36.13
C LEU A 102 5.10 6.99 -35.65
N HIS A 103 4.84 5.84 -36.27
CA HIS A 103 5.45 4.57 -35.85
C HIS A 103 6.92 4.41 -36.28
N THR A 104 7.50 5.39 -37.00
CA THR A 104 8.90 5.35 -37.44
C THR A 104 9.83 5.25 -36.23
N GLY A 105 10.76 4.27 -36.24
CA GLY A 105 11.73 4.07 -35.17
C GLY A 105 11.17 3.48 -33.88
N ARG A 106 9.89 3.13 -33.82
CA ARG A 106 9.20 2.59 -32.64
C ARG A 106 8.68 1.18 -32.91
N SER A 107 8.48 0.40 -31.85
CA SER A 107 7.77 -0.87 -31.89
C SER A 107 6.59 -0.83 -30.91
N ARG A 108 5.67 -1.78 -31.03
CA ARG A 108 4.68 -1.99 -29.98
C ARG A 108 5.34 -2.42 -28.66
N ASN A 109 6.48 -3.13 -28.72
CA ASN A 109 7.13 -3.70 -27.53
C ASN A 109 7.68 -2.61 -26.59
N ASP A 110 8.41 -1.64 -27.13
CA ASP A 110 8.94 -0.53 -26.34
C ASP A 110 7.87 0.53 -26.03
N GLN A 111 6.85 0.67 -26.90
CA GLN A 111 5.68 1.51 -26.63
C GLN A 111 4.89 1.00 -25.42
N VAL A 112 4.47 -0.27 -25.40
CA VAL A 112 3.70 -0.80 -24.26
C VAL A 112 4.52 -0.81 -22.97
N ALA A 113 5.84 -1.05 -23.06
CA ALA A 113 6.74 -0.98 -21.91
C ALA A 113 6.83 0.45 -21.34
N LEU A 114 6.77 1.48 -22.19
CA LEU A 114 6.68 2.87 -21.75
C LEU A 114 5.34 3.14 -21.07
N ASP A 115 4.24 2.81 -21.75
CA ASP A 115 2.90 3.23 -21.32
C ASP A 115 2.54 2.65 -19.95
N ILE A 116 2.84 1.36 -19.73
CA ILE A 116 2.57 0.72 -18.44
C ILE A 116 3.44 1.29 -17.31
N ARG A 117 4.70 1.67 -17.59
CA ARG A 117 5.54 2.35 -16.58
C ARG A 117 4.98 3.70 -16.22
N MET A 118 4.59 4.51 -17.22
CA MET A 118 4.00 5.81 -16.94
C MET A 118 2.69 5.67 -16.16
N TYR A 119 1.83 4.72 -16.54
CA TYR A 119 0.59 4.42 -15.82
C TYR A 119 0.85 4.04 -14.37
N LEU A 120 1.70 3.04 -14.12
CA LEU A 120 1.98 2.56 -12.77
C LEU A 120 2.76 3.59 -11.92
N ARG A 121 3.58 4.43 -12.55
CA ARG A 121 4.26 5.56 -11.89
C ARG A 121 3.24 6.54 -11.32
N ASP A 122 2.21 6.90 -12.09
CA ASP A 122 1.14 7.78 -11.64
C ASP A 122 0.30 7.11 -10.54
N GLU A 123 0.06 5.80 -10.65
CA GLU A 123 -0.63 5.03 -9.61
C GLU A 123 0.16 4.95 -8.30
N ILE A 124 1.49 4.85 -8.35
CA ILE A 124 2.33 4.93 -7.14
C ILE A 124 2.15 6.27 -6.44
N ILE A 125 2.12 7.38 -7.19
CA ILE A 125 1.89 8.72 -6.61
C ILE A 125 0.54 8.75 -5.89
N SER A 126 -0.53 8.30 -6.56
CA SER A 126 -1.87 8.27 -5.97
C SER A 126 -1.96 7.39 -4.72
N ILE A 127 -1.32 6.21 -4.73
CA ILE A 127 -1.31 5.31 -3.57
C ILE A 127 -0.50 5.91 -2.42
N LYS A 128 0.65 6.55 -2.70
CA LYS A 128 1.45 7.25 -1.69
C LYS A 128 0.63 8.32 -0.97
N GLU A 129 -0.15 9.12 -1.69
CA GLU A 129 -1.06 10.12 -1.09
C GLU A 129 -2.09 9.46 -0.15
N MET A 130 -2.69 8.35 -0.57
CA MET A 130 -3.65 7.61 0.26
C MET A 130 -2.99 7.00 1.51
N VAL A 131 -1.76 6.50 1.40
CA VAL A 131 -0.98 6.03 2.56
C VAL A 131 -0.64 7.19 3.50
N ALA A 132 -0.28 8.36 2.96
CA ALA A 132 -0.03 9.55 3.77
C ALA A 132 -1.28 10.00 4.57
N VAL A 133 -2.47 9.89 3.97
CA VAL A 133 -3.74 10.12 4.68
C VAL A 133 -3.91 9.13 5.83
N LEU A 134 -3.68 7.82 5.61
CA LEU A 134 -3.75 6.81 6.68
C LEU A 134 -2.76 7.12 7.81
N LEU A 135 -1.51 7.43 7.47
CA LEU A 135 -0.46 7.78 8.43
C LEU A 135 -0.87 8.98 9.28
N ASN A 136 -1.40 10.04 8.67
CA ASN A 136 -1.91 11.21 9.38
C ASN A 136 -3.10 10.87 10.29
N THR A 137 -4.00 9.98 9.86
CA THR A 137 -5.09 9.49 10.71
C THR A 137 -4.57 8.75 11.95
N LEU A 138 -3.57 7.88 11.79
CA LEU A 138 -2.95 7.16 12.90
C LEU A 138 -2.27 8.11 13.89
N VAL A 139 -1.59 9.15 13.39
CA VAL A 139 -1.00 10.20 14.23
C VAL A 139 -2.08 10.92 15.03
N LYS A 140 -3.16 11.38 14.39
CA LYS A 140 -4.27 12.07 15.09
C LYS A 140 -4.95 11.19 16.14
N MET A 141 -5.14 9.90 15.84
CA MET A 141 -5.67 8.93 16.79
C MET A 141 -4.74 8.78 17.99
N SER A 142 -3.42 8.74 17.75
CA SER A 142 -2.41 8.64 18.80
C SER A 142 -2.40 9.88 19.70
N GLU A 143 -2.39 11.07 19.11
CA GLU A 143 -2.42 12.35 19.85
C GLU A 143 -3.62 12.47 20.80
N SER A 144 -4.78 12.01 20.33
CA SER A 144 -6.03 12.07 21.11
C SER A 144 -6.10 11.04 22.26
N ASN A 145 -5.12 10.13 22.32
CA ASN A 145 -5.14 8.95 23.17
C ASN A 145 -3.79 8.63 23.85
N LEU A 146 -2.96 9.66 24.10
CA LEU A 146 -1.69 9.53 24.82
C LEU A 146 -1.84 8.89 26.20
N ASP A 147 -2.93 9.18 26.92
CA ASP A 147 -3.19 8.66 28.27
C ASP A 147 -4.22 7.51 28.27
N THR A 148 -4.68 7.06 27.11
CA THR A 148 -5.67 5.97 27.01
C THR A 148 -4.96 4.64 27.23
N ILE A 149 -4.92 4.16 28.48
CA ILE A 149 -4.30 2.87 28.82
C ILE A 149 -5.16 1.71 28.32
N MET A 150 -4.51 0.71 27.71
CA MET A 150 -5.09 -0.54 27.25
C MET A 150 -4.16 -1.72 27.58
N PRO A 151 -4.67 -2.96 27.64
CA PRO A 151 -3.80 -4.13 27.74
C PRO A 151 -2.99 -4.29 26.45
N GLY A 152 -1.67 -4.46 26.57
CA GLY A 152 -0.85 -5.00 25.49
C GLY A 152 -1.07 -6.52 25.38
N TYR A 153 -0.94 -7.06 24.17
CA TYR A 153 -1.20 -8.49 23.93
C TYR A 153 0.02 -9.19 23.33
N THR A 154 0.26 -10.41 23.81
CA THR A 154 1.11 -11.39 23.16
C THR A 154 0.38 -12.73 23.20
N HIS A 155 0.30 -13.45 22.07
CA HIS A 155 -0.53 -14.66 21.96
C HIS A 155 -2.03 -14.40 22.28
N LEU A 156 -2.50 -13.18 22.06
CA LEU A 156 -3.82 -12.68 22.47
C LEU A 156 -4.09 -12.83 23.99
N GLN A 157 -3.05 -13.07 24.79
CA GLN A 157 -3.09 -12.99 26.25
C GLN A 157 -2.68 -11.60 26.69
N ARG A 158 -3.32 -11.09 27.74
CA ARG A 158 -2.97 -9.79 28.33
C ARG A 158 -1.54 -9.88 28.89
N ALA A 159 -0.69 -8.98 28.41
CA ALA A 159 0.69 -8.85 28.81
C ALA A 159 0.84 -7.56 29.66
N GLN A 160 1.72 -6.66 29.27
CA GLN A 160 1.96 -5.40 29.98
C GLN A 160 0.96 -4.32 29.53
N PRO A 161 0.57 -3.38 30.40
CA PRO A 161 -0.22 -2.23 29.99
C PRO A 161 0.58 -1.32 29.05
N ILE A 162 -0.09 -0.80 28.03
CA ILE A 162 0.41 0.18 27.06
C ILE A 162 -0.64 1.28 26.88
N THR A 163 -0.35 2.25 26.02
CA THR A 163 -1.35 3.24 25.58
C THR A 163 -1.88 2.90 24.20
N LEU A 164 -3.10 3.35 23.88
CA LEU A 164 -3.61 3.25 22.52
C LEU A 164 -2.73 4.04 21.55
N ALA A 165 -2.13 5.16 21.97
CA ALA A 165 -1.14 5.89 21.19
C ALA A 165 0.04 5.00 20.79
N HIS A 166 0.63 4.29 21.74
CA HIS A 166 1.72 3.35 21.48
C HIS A 166 1.32 2.27 20.47
N HIS A 167 0.10 1.74 20.59
CA HIS A 167 -0.42 0.73 19.67
C HIS A 167 -0.60 1.30 18.24
N MET A 168 -1.19 2.48 18.10
CA MET A 168 -1.39 3.13 16.81
C MET A 168 -0.06 3.52 16.14
N MET A 169 0.91 3.98 16.93
CA MET A 169 2.25 4.33 16.44
C MET A 169 3.03 3.10 15.94
N ALA A 170 2.74 1.89 16.45
CA ALA A 170 3.30 0.67 15.87
C ALA A 170 2.83 0.46 14.41
N TYR A 171 1.55 0.73 14.12
CA TYR A 171 1.02 0.69 12.75
C TYR A 171 1.51 1.85 11.89
N PHE A 172 1.69 3.04 12.46
CA PHE A 172 2.33 4.15 11.75
C PHE A 172 3.70 3.73 11.19
N GLU A 173 4.54 3.09 12.01
CA GLU A 173 5.85 2.61 11.56
C GLU A 173 5.76 1.51 10.48
N MET A 174 4.72 0.66 10.50
CA MET A 174 4.47 -0.31 9.42
C MET A 174 4.19 0.38 8.09
N PHE A 175 3.21 1.28 8.07
CA PHE A 175 2.79 1.98 6.85
C PHE A 175 3.82 3.01 6.37
N LYS A 176 4.63 3.57 7.26
CA LYS A 176 5.77 4.44 6.90
C LYS A 176 6.79 3.68 6.06
N ARG A 177 7.11 2.44 6.44
CA ARG A 177 7.98 1.58 5.61
C ARG A 177 7.33 1.23 4.29
N ASP A 178 6.00 1.09 4.23
CA ASP A 178 5.30 0.84 2.96
C ASP A 178 5.38 2.06 2.04
N TYR A 179 5.17 3.27 2.58
CA TYR A 179 5.37 4.51 1.84
C TYR A 179 6.80 4.62 1.28
N GLN A 180 7.82 4.32 2.11
CA GLN A 180 9.22 4.32 1.68
C GLN A 180 9.49 3.30 0.57
N ARG A 181 8.95 2.08 0.67
CA ARG A 181 9.06 1.08 -0.41
C ARG A 181 8.42 1.55 -1.71
N LEU A 182 7.31 2.27 -1.64
CA LEU A 182 6.68 2.88 -2.81
C LEU A 182 7.58 3.97 -3.44
N CYS A 183 8.27 4.78 -2.65
CA CYS A 183 9.27 5.73 -3.16
C CYS A 183 10.45 5.04 -3.87
N ASP A 184 10.97 3.95 -3.28
CA ASP A 184 12.07 3.20 -3.86
C ASP A 184 11.64 2.49 -5.16
N CYS A 185 10.41 1.92 -5.17
CA CYS A 185 9.80 1.29 -6.34
C CYS A 185 9.57 2.31 -7.46
N TYR A 186 9.07 3.52 -7.14
CA TYR A 186 8.92 4.62 -8.10
C TYR A 186 10.25 4.90 -8.79
N SER A 187 11.32 5.06 -8.02
CA SER A 187 12.64 5.43 -8.55
C SER A 187 13.18 4.40 -9.55
N ARG A 188 12.99 3.10 -9.29
CA ARG A 188 13.38 2.03 -10.23
C ARG A 188 12.44 1.91 -11.44
N MET A 189 11.16 2.24 -11.27
CA MET A 189 10.18 2.23 -12.35
C MET A 189 10.40 3.39 -13.34
N ASN A 190 10.93 4.53 -12.85
CA ASN A 190 11.09 5.77 -13.59
C ASN A 190 12.29 5.81 -14.56
N ILE A 191 12.52 4.71 -15.29
CA ILE A 191 13.52 4.59 -16.36
C ILE A 191 12.84 4.37 -17.73
N LEU A 192 13.17 5.18 -18.74
CA LEU A 192 12.49 5.21 -20.05
C LEU A 192 12.90 4.02 -20.95
N PRO A 193 11.99 3.12 -21.35
CA PRO A 193 12.30 2.02 -22.27
C PRO A 193 12.16 2.40 -23.76
N LEU A 194 11.43 3.47 -24.08
CA LEU A 194 11.15 3.88 -25.45
C LEU A 194 12.44 4.18 -26.25
N GLY A 195 12.49 3.70 -27.48
CA GLY A 195 13.70 3.69 -28.32
C GLY A 195 14.45 2.35 -28.31
N SER A 196 13.99 1.39 -27.51
CA SER A 196 14.47 -0.01 -27.56
C SER A 196 13.95 -0.77 -28.79
N GLY A 197 12.99 -0.20 -29.52
CA GLY A 197 12.40 -0.82 -30.70
C GLY A 197 11.77 -2.17 -30.36
N ALA A 198 11.87 -3.13 -31.28
CA ALA A 198 11.30 -4.46 -31.02
C ALA A 198 12.12 -5.26 -29.99
N LEU A 199 13.44 -5.09 -29.99
CA LEU A 199 14.39 -5.74 -29.07
C LEU A 199 15.85 -5.27 -29.26
N ALA A 200 16.19 -4.65 -30.40
CA ALA A 200 17.57 -4.35 -30.79
C ALA A 200 17.87 -2.84 -30.92
N GLY A 201 16.95 -1.98 -30.45
CA GLY A 201 16.97 -0.56 -30.75
C GLY A 201 16.54 -0.27 -32.20
N THR A 202 17.03 0.82 -32.76
CA THR A 202 16.76 1.23 -34.14
C THR A 202 18.02 1.84 -34.79
N THR A 203 18.04 1.90 -36.11
CA THR A 203 19.10 2.55 -36.89
C THR A 203 18.88 4.05 -37.08
N TYR A 204 17.73 4.57 -36.68
CA TYR A 204 17.48 6.01 -36.67
C TYR A 204 18.21 6.68 -35.50
N PRO A 205 18.72 7.91 -35.66
CA PRO A 205 19.42 8.65 -34.61
C PRO A 205 18.42 9.26 -33.60
N LEU A 206 17.69 8.40 -32.87
CA LEU A 206 16.72 8.86 -31.88
C LEU A 206 17.42 9.50 -30.68
N ASP A 207 16.89 10.61 -30.18
CA ASP A 207 17.29 11.20 -28.91
C ASP A 207 16.40 10.67 -27.77
N ARG A 208 16.83 9.58 -27.14
CA ARG A 208 16.09 8.96 -26.03
C ARG A 208 16.07 9.84 -24.78
N TYR A 209 17.12 10.62 -24.53
CA TYR A 209 17.20 11.49 -23.36
C TYR A 209 16.24 12.68 -23.49
N MET A 210 16.05 13.21 -24.70
CA MET A 210 15.01 14.21 -24.97
C MET A 210 13.62 13.69 -24.59
N VAL A 211 13.29 12.46 -24.97
CA VAL A 211 11.99 11.85 -24.65
C VAL A 211 11.87 11.55 -23.15
N ALA A 212 12.94 11.07 -22.51
CA ALA A 212 12.97 10.85 -21.07
C ALA A 212 12.68 12.15 -20.31
N GLN A 213 13.37 13.24 -20.66
CA GLN A 213 13.18 14.55 -20.07
C GLN A 213 11.75 15.07 -20.27
N GLU A 214 11.20 14.96 -21.48
CA GLU A 214 9.83 15.42 -21.78
C GLU A 214 8.77 14.67 -20.97
N LEU A 215 8.98 13.37 -20.74
CA LEU A 215 8.05 12.49 -20.02
C LEU A 215 8.36 12.35 -18.51
N GLY A 216 9.36 13.08 -18.00
CA GLY A 216 9.74 13.09 -16.58
C GLY A 216 10.41 11.82 -16.07
N PHE A 217 11.13 11.10 -16.93
CA PHE A 217 11.95 9.95 -16.56
C PHE A 217 13.35 10.38 -16.10
N ASP A 218 13.93 9.65 -15.15
CA ASP A 218 15.24 9.99 -14.58
C ASP A 218 16.41 9.58 -15.49
N ASP A 219 16.22 8.51 -16.27
CA ASP A 219 17.21 7.99 -17.22
C ASP A 219 16.54 7.13 -18.31
N VAL A 220 17.34 6.54 -19.20
CA VAL A 220 16.92 5.61 -20.26
C VAL A 220 17.44 4.20 -19.97
N THR A 221 16.71 3.17 -20.41
CA THR A 221 17.20 1.79 -20.26
C THR A 221 18.51 1.60 -21.04
N SER A 222 19.49 0.93 -20.43
CA SER A 222 20.82 0.74 -21.02
C SER A 222 20.92 -0.45 -22.00
N ASN A 223 19.90 -1.31 -22.05
CA ASN A 223 19.87 -2.49 -22.92
C ASN A 223 18.47 -2.64 -23.54
N SER A 224 18.41 -2.81 -24.86
CA SER A 224 17.14 -2.89 -25.61
C SER A 224 16.43 -4.22 -25.47
N LEU A 225 17.16 -5.33 -25.25
CA LEU A 225 16.54 -6.64 -24.94
C LEU A 225 15.81 -6.54 -23.61
N ASP A 226 16.47 -5.98 -22.60
CA ASP A 226 15.92 -5.73 -21.26
C ASP A 226 14.75 -4.74 -21.32
N GLY A 227 14.93 -3.59 -21.98
CA GLY A 227 13.91 -2.54 -22.03
C GLY A 227 12.54 -2.98 -22.59
N VAL A 228 12.50 -4.02 -23.42
CA VAL A 228 11.25 -4.60 -23.95
C VAL A 228 10.77 -5.84 -23.21
N SER A 229 11.62 -6.47 -22.40
CA SER A 229 11.34 -7.73 -21.69
C SER A 229 11.27 -7.61 -20.17
N ASP A 230 11.58 -6.45 -19.62
CA ASP A 230 11.51 -6.18 -18.19
C ASP A 230 10.06 -6.02 -17.71
N ARG A 231 9.68 -6.72 -16.63
CA ARG A 231 8.44 -6.52 -15.84
C ARG A 231 8.71 -6.52 -14.33
N ASP A 232 9.96 -6.40 -13.91
CA ASP A 232 10.36 -6.37 -12.51
C ASP A 232 9.70 -5.19 -11.80
N PHE A 233 9.54 -4.05 -12.47
CA PHE A 233 8.82 -2.90 -11.91
C PHE A 233 7.37 -3.21 -11.53
N ALA A 234 6.67 -4.03 -12.32
CA ALA A 234 5.29 -4.43 -12.03
C ALA A 234 5.24 -5.47 -10.89
N ILE A 235 6.17 -6.44 -10.88
CA ILE A 235 6.31 -7.43 -9.81
C ILE A 235 6.66 -6.74 -8.48
N GLU A 236 7.60 -5.81 -8.50
CA GLU A 236 8.03 -5.06 -7.33
C GLU A 236 6.88 -4.21 -6.77
N LEU A 237 6.11 -3.53 -7.63
CA LEU A 237 4.92 -2.81 -7.19
C LEU A 237 3.91 -3.78 -6.56
N ALA A 238 3.58 -4.90 -7.20
CA ALA A 238 2.67 -5.90 -6.63
C ALA A 238 3.17 -6.45 -5.28
N SER A 239 4.48 -6.60 -5.11
CA SER A 239 5.10 -6.98 -3.83
C SER A 239 4.94 -5.89 -2.77
N CYS A 240 5.18 -4.62 -3.13
CA CYS A 240 4.98 -3.49 -2.23
C CYS A 240 3.50 -3.40 -1.77
N LEU A 241 2.56 -3.53 -2.72
CA LEU A 241 1.12 -3.54 -2.44
C LEU A 241 0.70 -4.74 -1.59
N SER A 242 1.33 -5.90 -1.79
CA SER A 242 1.10 -7.09 -0.96
C SER A 242 1.49 -6.84 0.49
N ILE A 243 2.69 -6.30 0.75
CA ILE A 243 3.14 -5.98 2.11
C ILE A 243 2.23 -4.93 2.76
N LEU A 244 1.81 -3.90 2.01
CA LEU A 244 0.86 -2.90 2.48
C LEU A 244 -0.46 -3.54 2.90
N MET A 245 -1.02 -4.42 2.06
CA MET A 245 -2.26 -5.15 2.38
C MET A 245 -2.08 -6.10 3.57
N MET A 246 -0.90 -6.72 3.74
CA MET A 246 -0.59 -7.50 4.94
C MET A 246 -0.71 -6.63 6.20
N HIS A 247 -0.14 -5.43 6.21
CA HIS A 247 -0.24 -4.52 7.35
C HIS A 247 -1.67 -4.04 7.59
N LEU A 248 -2.43 -3.72 6.53
CA LEU A 248 -3.87 -3.45 6.65
C LEU A 248 -4.61 -4.64 7.25
N SER A 249 -4.32 -5.87 6.83
CA SER A 249 -4.96 -7.07 7.36
C SER A 249 -4.71 -7.27 8.87
N ARG A 250 -3.52 -6.87 9.35
CA ARG A 250 -3.19 -6.92 10.78
C ARG A 250 -3.95 -5.86 11.57
N LEU A 251 -4.11 -4.64 11.04
CA LEU A 251 -4.93 -3.62 11.70
C LEU A 251 -6.41 -3.96 11.63
N SER A 252 -6.86 -4.60 10.55
CA SER A 252 -8.21 -5.15 10.43
C SER A 252 -8.50 -6.13 11.55
N GLU A 253 -7.58 -7.06 11.84
CA GLU A 253 -7.73 -8.05 12.92
C GLU A 253 -7.99 -7.37 14.26
N GLU A 254 -7.19 -6.35 14.58
CA GLU A 254 -7.34 -5.57 15.81
C GLU A 254 -8.73 -4.91 15.87
N VAL A 255 -9.15 -4.21 14.81
CA VAL A 255 -10.47 -3.55 14.77
C VAL A 255 -11.61 -4.56 14.93
N ILE A 256 -11.51 -5.73 14.32
CA ILE A 256 -12.52 -6.78 14.39
C ILE A 256 -12.62 -7.32 15.83
N LEU A 257 -11.48 -7.58 16.48
CA LEU A 257 -11.45 -8.00 17.87
C LEU A 257 -11.97 -6.89 18.80
N TRP A 258 -11.47 -5.68 18.65
CA TRP A 258 -11.78 -4.54 19.52
C TRP A 258 -13.25 -4.09 19.43
N SER A 259 -13.89 -4.29 18.28
CA SER A 259 -15.31 -3.98 18.07
C SER A 259 -16.26 -5.10 18.54
N SER A 260 -15.73 -6.27 18.91
CA SER A 260 -16.53 -7.35 19.51
C SER A 260 -17.09 -6.93 20.86
N HIS A 261 -18.16 -7.61 21.30
CA HIS A 261 -18.74 -7.33 22.61
C HIS A 261 -17.78 -7.71 23.76
N GLU A 262 -17.01 -8.77 23.60
CA GLU A 262 -16.05 -9.30 24.58
C GLU A 262 -14.92 -8.31 24.87
N PHE A 263 -14.45 -7.58 23.85
CA PHE A 263 -13.46 -6.52 24.04
C PHE A 263 -14.15 -5.18 24.33
N SER A 264 -15.07 -4.75 23.46
CA SER A 264 -15.74 -3.45 23.53
C SER A 264 -14.76 -2.28 23.71
N PHE A 265 -13.65 -2.31 22.99
CA PHE A 265 -12.61 -1.27 23.05
C PHE A 265 -12.94 -0.10 22.13
N VAL A 266 -13.54 -0.39 20.99
CA VAL A 266 -13.98 0.62 20.02
C VAL A 266 -15.44 0.44 19.65
N GLU A 267 -16.08 1.52 19.23
CA GLU A 267 -17.36 1.50 18.55
C GLU A 267 -17.16 2.12 17.16
N LEU A 268 -17.52 1.39 16.11
CA LEU A 268 -17.41 1.88 14.75
C LEU A 268 -18.49 2.91 14.45
N ASP A 269 -18.14 3.90 13.64
CA ASP A 269 -19.09 4.86 13.10
C ASP A 269 -20.11 4.16 12.17
N ASP A 270 -21.35 4.63 12.17
CA ASP A 270 -22.44 4.03 11.40
C ASP A 270 -22.15 4.06 9.88
N ALA A 271 -21.41 5.06 9.40
CA ALA A 271 -21.05 5.18 7.99
C ALA A 271 -20.00 4.14 7.54
N TYR A 272 -19.29 3.51 8.48
CA TYR A 272 -18.22 2.55 8.22
C TYR A 272 -18.48 1.17 8.84
N SER A 273 -19.72 0.90 9.24
CA SER A 273 -20.18 -0.39 9.75
C SER A 273 -21.54 -0.74 9.18
N THR A 274 -21.91 -2.02 9.21
CA THR A 274 -23.26 -2.46 8.87
C THR A 274 -23.99 -2.97 10.11
N GLY A 275 -25.32 -2.91 10.09
CA GLY A 275 -26.16 -3.30 11.22
C GLY A 275 -26.86 -4.65 11.03
N SER A 276 -27.48 -5.14 12.09
CA SER A 276 -28.52 -6.17 12.00
C SER A 276 -29.91 -5.54 12.01
N SER A 277 -30.79 -5.96 11.11
CA SER A 277 -32.20 -5.55 11.13
C SER A 277 -32.98 -6.04 12.37
N ILE A 278 -32.44 -7.03 13.09
CA ILE A 278 -33.07 -7.64 14.28
C ILE A 278 -32.40 -7.14 15.57
N MET A 279 -31.09 -6.90 15.54
CA MET A 279 -30.29 -6.55 16.73
C MET A 279 -29.69 -5.14 16.59
N PRO A 280 -30.34 -4.09 17.08
CA PRO A 280 -29.95 -2.70 16.84
C PRO A 280 -28.58 -2.32 17.43
N GLN A 281 -28.08 -3.07 18.42
CA GLN A 281 -26.76 -2.87 19.02
C GLN A 281 -25.61 -3.46 18.19
N LYS A 282 -25.89 -4.34 17.23
CA LYS A 282 -24.86 -5.07 16.48
C LYS A 282 -24.34 -4.23 15.32
N LYS A 283 -23.06 -3.81 15.42
CA LYS A 283 -22.29 -3.19 14.33
C LYS A 283 -21.23 -4.17 13.83
N ASN A 284 -21.24 -4.45 12.53
CA ASN A 284 -20.30 -5.36 11.89
C ASN A 284 -19.10 -4.59 11.32
N PRO A 285 -17.87 -5.07 11.52
CA PRO A 285 -16.65 -4.45 11.02
C PRO A 285 -16.37 -4.79 9.54
N ASP A 286 -17.38 -4.67 8.65
CA ASP A 286 -17.32 -5.14 7.27
C ASP A 286 -16.15 -4.56 6.47
N VAL A 287 -15.80 -3.28 6.71
CA VAL A 287 -14.64 -2.63 6.07
C VAL A 287 -13.33 -3.35 6.44
N ALA A 288 -13.15 -3.66 7.72
CA ALA A 288 -11.97 -4.39 8.20
C ALA A 288 -11.95 -5.83 7.67
N GLU A 289 -13.09 -6.51 7.68
CA GLU A 289 -13.22 -7.88 7.15
C GLU A 289 -12.90 -7.93 5.65
N LEU A 290 -13.43 -6.99 4.86
CA LEU A 290 -13.16 -6.91 3.43
C LEU A 290 -11.70 -6.57 3.14
N ALA A 291 -11.08 -5.64 3.88
CA ALA A 291 -9.65 -5.33 3.73
C ALA A 291 -8.77 -6.56 4.05
N ARG A 292 -9.10 -7.30 5.12
CA ARG A 292 -8.43 -8.56 5.47
C ARG A 292 -8.58 -9.60 4.37
N GLY A 293 -9.80 -9.80 3.84
CA GLY A 293 -10.05 -10.74 2.75
C GLY A 293 -9.38 -10.36 1.42
N LYS A 294 -9.38 -9.07 1.07
CA LYS A 294 -8.75 -8.53 -0.15
C LYS A 294 -7.24 -8.64 -0.16
N THR A 295 -6.60 -8.89 0.97
CA THR A 295 -5.16 -9.17 1.03
C THR A 295 -4.80 -10.40 0.18
N GLY A 296 -5.62 -11.45 0.21
CA GLY A 296 -5.40 -12.64 -0.62
C GLY A 296 -5.51 -12.37 -2.13
N ARG A 297 -6.34 -11.39 -2.52
CA ARG A 297 -6.50 -10.97 -3.93
C ARG A 297 -5.21 -10.34 -4.47
N VAL A 298 -4.62 -9.41 -3.71
CA VAL A 298 -3.36 -8.74 -4.07
C VAL A 298 -2.19 -9.73 -4.09
N TYR A 299 -2.15 -10.68 -3.15
CA TYR A 299 -1.17 -11.78 -3.18
C TYR A 299 -1.31 -12.63 -4.44
N GLY A 300 -2.56 -12.90 -4.85
CA GLY A 300 -2.87 -13.58 -6.11
C GLY A 300 -2.24 -12.87 -7.30
N SER A 301 -2.41 -11.55 -7.43
CA SER A 301 -1.78 -10.75 -8.48
C SER A 301 -0.25 -10.86 -8.48
N LEU A 302 0.40 -10.78 -7.31
CA LEU A 302 1.85 -10.96 -7.19
C LEU A 302 2.29 -12.36 -7.69
N MET A 303 1.58 -13.40 -7.25
CA MET A 303 1.89 -14.77 -7.66
C MET A 303 1.67 -15.00 -9.15
N THR A 304 0.63 -14.39 -9.74
CA THR A 304 0.41 -14.40 -11.19
C THR A 304 1.60 -13.79 -11.91
N LEU A 305 2.02 -12.57 -11.55
CA LEU A 305 3.13 -11.88 -12.23
C LEU A 305 4.45 -12.65 -12.12
N LEU A 306 4.79 -13.15 -10.94
CA LEU A 306 5.97 -13.99 -10.73
C LEU A 306 5.93 -15.26 -11.60
N THR A 307 4.75 -15.88 -11.71
CA THR A 307 4.60 -17.13 -12.47
C THR A 307 4.62 -16.89 -13.98
N VAL A 308 4.00 -15.81 -14.46
CA VAL A 308 4.03 -15.40 -15.88
C VAL A 308 5.46 -15.14 -16.33
N MET A 309 6.25 -14.42 -15.53
CA MET A 309 7.64 -14.08 -15.89
C MET A 309 8.62 -15.24 -15.72
N LYS A 310 8.27 -16.27 -14.93
CA LYS A 310 9.16 -17.39 -14.63
C LYS A 310 9.52 -18.18 -15.90
N SER A 311 10.82 -18.23 -16.20
CA SER A 311 11.40 -19.04 -17.29
C SER A 311 11.01 -18.61 -18.72
N LEU A 312 10.56 -17.36 -18.92
CA LEU A 312 10.41 -16.82 -20.27
C LEU A 312 11.77 -16.62 -20.95
N PRO A 313 11.95 -17.03 -22.21
CA PRO A 313 13.16 -16.71 -22.97
C PRO A 313 13.16 -15.22 -23.35
N LEU A 314 14.34 -14.60 -23.48
CA LEU A 314 14.41 -13.23 -24.00
C LEU A 314 13.96 -13.15 -25.47
N ALA A 315 13.39 -12.03 -25.93
CA ALA A 315 13.10 -10.79 -25.19
C ALA A 315 11.60 -10.66 -24.87
N TYR A 316 10.82 -10.01 -25.74
CA TYR A 316 9.37 -9.91 -25.59
C TYR A 316 8.69 -11.20 -26.02
N ASN A 317 7.76 -11.70 -25.18
CA ASN A 317 6.85 -12.79 -25.51
C ASN A 317 5.41 -12.34 -25.24
N LYS A 318 4.45 -12.94 -25.96
CA LYS A 318 3.03 -12.55 -25.84
C LYS A 318 2.48 -12.81 -24.43
N ASP A 319 3.07 -13.75 -23.69
CA ASP A 319 2.80 -14.03 -22.27
C ASP A 319 2.84 -12.75 -21.41
N MET A 320 3.72 -11.80 -21.76
CA MET A 320 3.84 -10.52 -21.08
C MET A 320 2.62 -9.60 -21.25
N GLN A 321 1.60 -9.98 -22.04
CA GLN A 321 0.32 -9.27 -22.08
C GLN A 321 -0.47 -9.43 -20.77
N GLU A 322 -0.24 -10.52 -20.02
CA GLU A 322 -0.88 -10.83 -18.73
C GLU A 322 -0.40 -9.94 -17.56
N ASP A 323 0.59 -9.07 -17.81
CA ASP A 323 1.10 -8.13 -16.81
C ASP A 323 0.03 -7.16 -16.29
N LYS A 324 -0.83 -6.66 -17.20
CA LYS A 324 -1.75 -5.54 -16.98
C LYS A 324 -2.89 -5.88 -16.05
N GLU A 325 -3.67 -6.91 -16.34
CA GLU A 325 -4.86 -7.23 -15.53
C GLU A 325 -4.48 -7.53 -14.07
N ALA A 326 -3.41 -8.30 -13.86
CA ALA A 326 -2.93 -8.64 -12.52
C ALA A 326 -2.49 -7.40 -11.73
N ILE A 327 -1.66 -6.52 -12.30
CA ILE A 327 -1.20 -5.33 -11.59
C ILE A 327 -2.31 -4.29 -11.43
N PHE A 328 -3.20 -4.13 -12.42
CA PHE A 328 -4.35 -3.23 -12.33
C PHE A 328 -5.30 -3.65 -11.22
N ASP A 329 -5.56 -4.95 -11.08
CA ASP A 329 -6.40 -5.47 -10.00
C ASP A 329 -5.80 -5.22 -8.61
N ALA A 330 -4.48 -5.36 -8.48
CA ALA A 330 -3.77 -5.07 -7.24
C ALA A 330 -3.86 -3.58 -6.87
N VAL A 331 -3.61 -2.70 -7.84
CA VAL A 331 -3.71 -1.23 -7.69
C VAL A 331 -5.13 -0.83 -7.29
N ASP A 332 -6.15 -1.29 -8.03
CA ASP A 332 -7.56 -0.99 -7.76
C ASP A 332 -7.99 -1.45 -6.38
N THR A 333 -7.56 -2.65 -5.98
CA THR A 333 -7.87 -3.23 -4.68
C THR A 333 -7.29 -2.38 -3.54
N VAL A 334 -6.03 -1.96 -3.64
CA VAL A 334 -5.39 -1.11 -2.62
C VAL A 334 -6.04 0.28 -2.57
N LYS A 335 -6.28 0.91 -3.72
CA LYS A 335 -6.94 2.22 -3.80
C LYS A 335 -8.38 2.20 -3.29
N MET A 336 -9.06 1.07 -3.39
CA MET A 336 -10.39 0.88 -2.79
C MET A 336 -10.30 0.76 -1.27
N CYS A 337 -9.30 0.04 -0.75
CA CYS A 337 -9.16 -0.22 0.69
C CYS A 337 -8.65 0.98 1.49
N LEU A 338 -7.63 1.70 1.01
CA LEU A 338 -6.95 2.73 1.80
C LEU A 338 -7.88 3.86 2.29
N PRO A 339 -8.71 4.50 1.44
CA PRO A 339 -9.54 5.63 1.89
C PRO A 339 -10.62 5.22 2.87
N VAL A 340 -11.34 4.12 2.58
CA VAL A 340 -12.42 3.63 3.46
C VAL A 340 -11.86 3.16 4.81
N PHE A 341 -10.69 2.52 4.81
CA PHE A 341 -10.04 2.08 6.03
C PHE A 341 -9.53 3.26 6.86
N SER A 342 -8.89 4.25 6.21
CA SER A 342 -8.45 5.48 6.87
C SER A 342 -9.60 6.21 7.53
N ASN A 343 -10.74 6.34 6.85
CA ASN A 343 -11.89 7.02 7.43
C ASN A 343 -12.54 6.22 8.56
N MET A 344 -12.64 4.88 8.44
CA MET A 344 -13.13 4.02 9.52
C MET A 344 -12.30 4.19 10.80
N ILE A 345 -10.97 4.18 10.69
CA ILE A 345 -10.09 4.44 11.84
C ILE A 345 -10.27 5.87 12.35
N GLY A 346 -10.37 6.85 11.46
CA GLY A 346 -10.49 8.26 11.84
C GLY A 346 -11.79 8.62 12.56
N THR A 347 -12.87 7.87 12.36
CA THR A 347 -14.19 8.12 12.94
C THR A 347 -14.56 7.16 14.08
N MET A 348 -13.79 6.09 14.31
CA MET A 348 -14.10 5.15 15.39
C MET A 348 -14.06 5.81 16.77
N LYS A 349 -15.03 5.47 17.61
CA LYS A 349 -15.10 5.96 18.99
C LYS A 349 -14.33 5.02 19.92
N VAL A 350 -13.31 5.56 20.58
CA VAL A 350 -12.53 4.84 21.59
C VAL A 350 -13.29 4.81 22.92
N ARG A 351 -13.45 3.61 23.51
CA ARG A 351 -14.06 3.40 24.84
C ARG A 351 -12.96 3.29 25.90
N LYS A 352 -12.41 4.44 26.30
CA LYS A 352 -11.22 4.54 27.17
C LYS A 352 -11.39 3.79 28.49
N GLU A 353 -12.59 3.84 29.08
CA GLU A 353 -12.91 3.18 30.34
C GLU A 353 -12.89 1.66 30.22
N ASN A 354 -13.33 1.12 29.08
CA ASN A 354 -13.31 -0.32 28.82
C ASN A 354 -11.88 -0.82 28.61
N MET A 355 -11.07 -0.06 27.87
CA MET A 355 -9.64 -0.35 27.69
C MET A 355 -8.90 -0.34 29.04
N TYR A 356 -9.14 0.67 29.86
CA TYR A 356 -8.53 0.77 31.19
C TYR A 356 -8.92 -0.41 32.07
N LYS A 357 -10.22 -0.73 32.16
CA LYS A 357 -10.71 -1.90 32.91
C LYS A 357 -10.16 -3.23 32.40
N ALA A 358 -9.90 -3.36 31.11
CA ALA A 358 -9.29 -4.56 30.55
C ALA A 358 -7.79 -4.63 30.81
N ALA A 359 -7.12 -3.50 30.99
CA ALA A 359 -5.74 -3.43 31.45
C ALA A 359 -5.65 -3.76 32.95
N GLN A 360 -6.71 -3.48 33.71
CA GLN A 360 -6.87 -3.92 35.10
C GLN A 360 -7.14 -5.43 35.17
N GLY A 361 -6.60 -6.06 36.21
CA GLY A 361 -6.71 -7.51 36.41
C GLY A 361 -5.92 -8.33 35.39
N GLY A 362 -6.03 -9.65 35.46
CA GLY A 362 -5.27 -10.56 34.59
C GLY A 362 -3.75 -10.53 34.85
N PHE A 363 -3.32 -9.99 36.00
CA PHE A 363 -1.92 -9.97 36.43
C PHE A 363 -0.98 -9.20 35.50
N THR A 364 -1.50 -8.20 34.76
CA THR A 364 -0.74 -7.37 33.81
C THR A 364 0.40 -6.57 34.46
N ASN A 365 0.28 -6.31 35.76
CA ASN A 365 1.29 -5.65 36.60
C ASN A 365 2.20 -6.62 37.37
N ALA A 366 2.08 -7.94 37.17
CA ALA A 366 2.92 -8.93 37.85
C ALA A 366 4.41 -8.73 37.52
N THR A 367 4.73 -8.34 36.29
CA THR A 367 6.12 -8.02 35.91
C THR A 367 6.64 -6.80 36.67
N ASP A 368 5.80 -5.77 36.83
CA ASP A 368 6.16 -4.54 37.51
C ASP A 368 6.40 -4.76 39.02
N ILE A 369 5.70 -5.72 39.66
CA ILE A 369 6.05 -6.15 41.03
C ILE A 369 7.39 -6.90 41.06
N ALA A 370 7.66 -7.76 40.08
CA ALA A 370 8.96 -8.44 40.02
C ALA A 370 10.09 -7.41 39.91
N ASP A 371 9.94 -6.39 39.06
CA ASP A 371 10.89 -5.29 38.92
C ASP A 371 10.98 -4.44 40.20
N TYR A 372 9.86 -4.21 40.90
CA TYR A 372 9.85 -3.57 42.21
C TYR A 372 10.70 -4.35 43.23
N LEU A 373 10.51 -5.66 43.34
CA LEU A 373 11.29 -6.51 44.25
C LEU A 373 12.77 -6.52 43.88
N VAL A 374 13.08 -6.51 42.58
CA VAL A 374 14.46 -6.39 42.09
C VAL A 374 15.08 -5.07 42.51
N LYS A 375 14.37 -3.95 42.38
CA LYS A 375 14.82 -2.63 42.87
C LYS A 375 15.03 -2.61 44.39
N LYS A 376 14.35 -3.47 45.15
CA LYS A 376 14.55 -3.67 46.60
C LYS A 376 15.68 -4.66 46.95
N GLY A 377 16.43 -5.14 45.94
CA GLY A 377 17.62 -5.97 46.10
C GLY A 377 17.40 -7.48 46.01
N ILE A 378 16.21 -7.94 45.62
CA ILE A 378 15.93 -9.37 45.43
C ILE A 378 16.38 -9.78 44.01
N PRO A 379 17.16 -10.86 43.82
CA PRO A 379 17.50 -11.34 42.48
C PRO A 379 16.26 -11.64 41.63
N PHE A 380 16.28 -11.30 40.33
CA PHE A 380 15.09 -11.40 39.46
C PHE A 380 14.45 -12.79 39.45
N ARG A 381 15.24 -13.88 39.47
CA ARG A 381 14.68 -15.25 39.52
C ARG A 381 13.93 -15.53 40.80
N THR A 382 14.41 -15.01 41.93
CA THR A 382 13.73 -15.11 43.22
C THR A 382 12.49 -14.21 43.24
N ALA A 383 12.57 -12.99 42.72
CA ALA A 383 11.41 -12.10 42.58
C ALA A 383 10.32 -12.75 41.73
N HIS A 384 10.68 -13.32 40.58
CA HIS A 384 9.75 -14.03 39.69
C HIS A 384 9.09 -15.24 40.37
N GLU A 385 9.84 -16.01 41.18
CA GLU A 385 9.25 -17.12 41.95
C GLU A 385 8.23 -16.61 42.99
N ILE A 386 8.56 -15.51 43.67
CA ILE A 386 7.65 -14.84 44.63
C ILE A 386 6.36 -14.39 43.91
N ILE A 387 6.49 -13.75 42.74
CA ILE A 387 5.34 -13.31 41.95
C ILE A 387 4.51 -14.49 41.44
N GLY A 388 5.15 -15.59 41.03
CA GLY A 388 4.44 -16.81 40.64
C GLY A 388 3.54 -17.35 41.76
N LYS A 389 4.04 -17.36 42.99
CA LYS A 389 3.26 -17.78 44.18
C LYS A 389 2.15 -16.77 44.52
N MET A 390 2.43 -15.48 44.38
CA MET A 390 1.45 -14.41 44.60
C MET A 390 0.30 -14.48 43.58
N VAL A 391 0.60 -14.67 42.30
CA VAL A 391 -0.40 -14.85 41.24
C VAL A 391 -1.25 -16.09 41.51
N LEU A 392 -0.63 -17.22 41.89
CA LEU A 392 -1.37 -18.44 42.26
C LEU A 392 -2.34 -18.17 43.43
N TYR A 393 -1.87 -17.51 44.48
CA TYR A 393 -2.69 -17.13 45.61
C TYR A 393 -3.88 -16.24 45.20
N CYS A 394 -3.63 -15.24 44.36
CA CYS A 394 -4.70 -14.37 43.86
C CYS A 394 -5.73 -15.14 43.02
N ILE A 395 -5.29 -16.10 42.20
CA ILE A 395 -6.21 -16.98 41.45
C ILE A 395 -7.07 -17.80 42.41
N GLU A 396 -6.45 -18.46 43.40
CA GLU A 396 -7.14 -19.30 44.38
C GLU A 396 -8.15 -18.51 45.23
N ASN A 397 -7.87 -17.23 45.48
CA ASN A 397 -8.74 -16.35 46.27
C ASN A 397 -9.60 -15.42 45.42
N SER A 398 -9.60 -15.58 44.08
CA SER A 398 -10.35 -14.74 43.13
C SER A 398 -10.16 -13.23 43.35
N LYS A 399 -8.91 -12.79 43.54
CA LYS A 399 -8.52 -11.39 43.73
C LYS A 399 -7.64 -10.89 42.59
N ALA A 400 -7.69 -9.58 42.30
CA ALA A 400 -6.60 -8.95 41.58
C ALA A 400 -5.40 -8.74 42.53
N ILE A 401 -4.20 -8.58 41.96
CA ILE A 401 -3.03 -8.17 42.74
C ILE A 401 -3.27 -6.83 43.44
N ASP A 402 -3.96 -5.91 42.77
CA ASP A 402 -4.26 -4.58 43.31
C ASP A 402 -5.17 -4.62 44.55
N ASP A 403 -5.91 -5.72 44.74
CA ASP A 403 -6.84 -5.92 45.86
C ASP A 403 -6.18 -6.63 47.05
N MET A 404 -4.90 -7.02 46.94
CA MET A 404 -4.16 -7.62 48.05
C MET A 404 -3.93 -6.59 49.15
N THR A 405 -4.16 -7.00 50.40
CA THR A 405 -3.83 -6.21 51.59
C THR A 405 -2.33 -6.21 51.86
N MET A 406 -1.84 -5.21 52.61
CA MET A 406 -0.43 -5.14 52.99
C MET A 406 0.02 -6.35 53.82
N GLU A 407 -0.88 -6.95 54.59
CA GLU A 407 -0.62 -8.20 55.33
C GLU A 407 -0.40 -9.38 54.35
N GLU A 408 -1.28 -9.53 53.35
CA GLU A 408 -1.12 -10.54 52.30
C GLU A 408 0.18 -10.33 51.53
N PHE A 409 0.51 -9.09 51.13
CA PHE A 409 1.79 -8.80 50.46
C PHE A 409 3.00 -9.18 51.30
N LYS A 410 3.02 -8.79 52.59
CA LYS A 410 4.13 -9.11 53.49
C LYS A 410 4.29 -10.60 53.78
N SER A 411 3.24 -11.40 53.59
CA SER A 411 3.34 -12.86 53.68
C SER A 411 4.23 -13.47 52.58
N PHE A 412 4.38 -12.80 51.43
CA PHE A 412 5.23 -13.24 50.33
C PHE A 412 6.65 -12.67 50.40
N SER A 413 6.83 -11.44 50.88
CA SER A 413 8.14 -10.81 51.07
C SER A 413 8.08 -9.63 52.04
N ASP A 414 8.99 -9.61 53.02
CA ASP A 414 9.17 -8.54 53.99
C ASP A 414 9.67 -7.22 53.36
N LYS A 415 10.20 -7.29 52.13
CA LYS A 415 10.65 -6.13 51.35
C LYS A 415 9.50 -5.32 50.75
N ILE A 416 8.27 -5.86 50.69
CA ILE A 416 7.11 -5.13 50.16
C ILE A 416 6.60 -4.13 51.19
N GLN A 417 6.47 -2.88 50.77
CA GLN A 417 5.99 -1.75 51.58
C GLN A 417 4.82 -1.05 50.90
N GLU A 418 4.21 -0.07 51.58
CA GLU A 418 3.06 0.73 51.09
C GLU A 418 3.27 1.36 49.71
N ASP A 419 4.52 1.64 49.32
CA ASP A 419 4.84 2.18 47.99
C ASP A 419 4.49 1.22 46.84
N VAL A 420 4.29 -0.08 47.12
CA VAL A 420 3.94 -1.09 46.11
C VAL A 420 2.68 -0.74 45.35
N TYR A 421 1.64 -0.24 46.03
CA TYR A 421 0.36 0.11 45.39
C TYR A 421 0.52 1.20 44.33
N THR A 422 1.45 2.14 44.55
CA THR A 422 1.76 3.18 43.57
C THR A 422 2.67 2.64 42.47
N GLU A 423 3.67 1.83 42.83
CA GLU A 423 4.65 1.31 41.87
C GLU A 423 4.06 0.32 40.86
N ILE A 424 2.93 -0.32 41.20
CA ILE A 424 2.26 -1.32 40.37
C ILE A 424 0.99 -0.79 39.69
N SER A 425 0.65 0.48 39.92
CA SER A 425 -0.50 1.11 39.26
C SER A 425 -0.26 1.15 37.75
N LEU A 426 -1.33 1.05 36.96
CA LEU A 426 -1.22 1.03 35.50
C LEU A 426 -0.51 2.27 34.95
N GLU A 427 -0.80 3.45 35.51
CA GLU A 427 -0.15 4.71 35.14
C GLU A 427 1.35 4.66 35.39
N LYS A 428 1.77 4.10 36.53
CA LYS A 428 3.18 4.00 36.88
C LYS A 428 3.90 2.97 36.02
N CYS A 429 3.27 1.83 35.76
CA CYS A 429 3.75 0.81 34.83
C CYS A 429 4.03 1.45 33.46
N VAL A 430 3.04 2.12 32.86
CA VAL A 430 3.19 2.76 31.55
C VAL A 430 4.23 3.88 31.58
N SER A 431 4.11 4.83 32.51
CA SER A 431 5.00 6.00 32.60
C SER A 431 6.44 5.66 32.97
N GLY A 432 6.69 4.49 33.56
CA GLY A 432 8.04 3.99 33.85
C GLY A 432 8.82 3.49 32.64
N ARG A 433 8.14 3.11 31.54
CA ARG A 433 8.76 2.54 30.33
C ARG A 433 9.23 3.65 29.37
N LYS A 434 10.24 4.41 29.81
CA LYS A 434 10.74 5.65 29.19
C LYS A 434 11.85 5.47 28.14
N LEU A 435 12.25 4.23 27.84
CA LEU A 435 13.20 3.98 26.75
C LEU A 435 12.62 4.44 25.42
N VAL A 436 13.48 4.79 24.45
CA VAL A 436 13.04 5.12 23.09
C VAL A 436 12.25 3.96 22.52
N GLY A 437 11.03 4.21 22.06
CA GLY A 437 10.09 3.18 21.62
C GLY A 437 9.30 2.51 22.74
N GLY A 438 9.31 3.04 23.96
CA GLY A 438 8.43 2.63 25.05
C GLY A 438 7.15 3.48 25.15
N PRO A 439 6.10 3.00 25.82
CA PRO A 439 4.76 3.60 25.85
C PRO A 439 4.61 4.81 26.79
N ALA A 440 5.69 5.25 27.47
CA ALA A 440 5.61 6.41 28.34
C ALA A 440 5.24 7.66 27.53
N ARG A 441 4.40 8.53 28.11
CA ARG A 441 3.88 9.74 27.44
C ARG A 441 4.98 10.58 26.77
N GLU A 442 6.09 10.83 27.45
CA GLU A 442 7.20 11.62 26.91
C GLU A 442 7.86 10.97 25.68
N THR A 443 7.89 9.65 25.62
CA THR A 443 8.42 8.90 24.47
C THR A 443 7.42 8.92 23.31
N GLU A 444 6.13 8.76 23.60
CA GLU A 444 5.06 8.79 22.59
C GLU A 444 4.89 10.18 21.97
N GLU A 445 4.95 11.25 22.76
CA GLU A 445 4.93 12.63 22.26
C GLU A 445 6.10 12.86 21.29
N LYS A 446 7.29 12.36 21.61
CA LYS A 446 8.45 12.43 20.71
C LYS A 446 8.29 11.56 19.45
N ALA A 447 7.68 10.38 19.55
CA ALA A 447 7.38 9.53 18.41
C ALA A 447 6.40 10.21 17.44
N ILE A 448 5.37 10.85 17.99
CA ILE A 448 4.38 11.65 17.25
C ILE A 448 5.03 12.86 16.58
N GLU A 449 5.92 13.59 17.27
CA GLU A 449 6.65 14.72 16.69
C GLU A 449 7.50 14.29 15.49
N ASN A 450 8.22 13.18 15.61
CA ASN A 450 8.99 12.60 14.50
C ASN A 450 8.08 12.16 13.34
N ALA A 451 6.92 11.58 13.66
CA ALA A 451 5.93 11.17 12.67
C ALA A 451 5.36 12.36 11.89
N LYS A 452 5.05 13.46 12.58
CA LYS A 452 4.61 14.71 11.95
C LYS A 452 5.70 15.34 11.08
N SER A 453 6.94 15.31 11.56
CA SER A 453 8.09 15.79 10.78
C SER A 453 8.26 14.99 9.48
N PHE A 454 8.15 13.65 9.57
CA PHE A 454 8.14 12.78 8.38
C PHE A 454 6.98 13.11 7.44
N LEU A 455 5.75 13.26 7.95
CA LEU A 455 4.58 13.61 7.14
C LEU A 455 4.75 14.98 6.45
N SER A 456 5.39 15.95 7.11
CA SER A 456 5.67 17.26 6.53
C SER A 456 6.78 17.26 5.48
N SER A 457 7.62 16.21 5.44
CA SER A 457 8.67 16.03 4.43
C SER A 457 8.22 15.17 3.27
N LEU A 458 6.95 14.75 3.21
CA LEU A 458 6.42 14.01 2.06
C LEU A 458 6.13 14.99 0.92
N ASP A 459 6.67 14.69 -0.26
CA ASP A 459 6.38 15.40 -1.51
C ASP A 459 5.00 15.04 -2.07
#